data_AF-A0A6J8EBY7-F1
#
_entry.id   AF-A0A6J8EBY7-F1
#
_cell.length_a   1.000
_cell.length_b   1.000
_cell.length_c   1.000
_cell.angle_alpha   90.00
_cell.angle_beta   90.00
_cell.angle_gamma   90.00
#
_symmetry.space_group_name_H-M   'P 1'
#
loop_
_entity.id
_entity.type
_entity.pdbx_description
1 polymer ?
#
loop_
_entity_poly.entity_id
_entity_poly.type
_entity_poly.pdbx_seq_one_letter_code
_entity_poly.pdbx_strand_id
1 'polypeptide(L)'
;MDLSAGITMMFKNYERFSCDKHLQKNWMEIFNSILKADSVKTKLLLEKQSDVNIKTNLKTTVLMLICKTFPASKEDDVYSLALYLLNRGANVDEVDVFGKTTIHYSESHGFSKTTKLLLSYTLIHQFNLCSNRETTPAFSSVLTHAQSVTANAAIKFDRVVVNIKDGYDLTTGIFTAPSFGVFHISSTVMNSEGQRLCVSLYLNYVKMTSIWLSPASQTYEMGTTNMVLDLKEGDKVSIRSRGSYTVHSNRNIYSSFSGYLIMN
;
A
#
# COMPACT_ATOMS: atom_id res chain seq x y z
N MET A 1 -3.15 13.09 -41.92
CA MET A 1 -1.94 13.82 -41.47
C MET A 1 -1.01 12.80 -40.86
N ASP A 2 0.20 12.70 -41.40
CA ASP A 2 1.15 11.65 -41.07
C ASP A 2 1.64 11.78 -39.62
N LEU A 3 1.19 10.87 -38.74
CA LEU A 3 1.67 10.80 -37.35
C LEU A 3 3.20 10.62 -37.29
N SER A 4 3.81 10.06 -38.34
CA SER A 4 5.28 9.86 -38.42
C SER A 4 6.02 11.20 -38.49
N ALA A 5 5.46 12.21 -39.17
CA ALA A 5 6.08 13.53 -39.31
C ALA A 5 6.03 14.32 -37.99
N GLY A 6 4.92 14.25 -37.27
CA GLY A 6 4.77 14.92 -35.96
C GLY A 6 5.70 14.34 -34.89
N ILE A 7 5.85 13.01 -34.88
CA ILE A 7 6.75 12.31 -33.95
C ILE A 7 8.21 12.59 -34.31
N THR A 8 8.58 12.55 -35.59
CA THR A 8 9.96 12.86 -36.06
C THR A 8 10.38 14.30 -35.73
N MET A 9 9.45 15.26 -35.81
CA MET A 9 9.70 16.67 -35.50
C MET A 9 9.84 16.91 -33.98
N MET A 10 9.10 16.16 -33.15
CA MET A 10 9.25 16.22 -31.69
C MET A 10 10.58 15.63 -31.19
N PHE A 11 11.13 14.62 -31.89
CA PHE A 11 12.40 14.00 -31.51
C PHE A 11 13.63 14.87 -31.80
N LYS A 12 13.60 15.72 -32.84
CA LYS A 12 14.68 16.70 -33.08
C LYS A 12 14.85 17.72 -31.94
N ASN A 13 13.78 18.01 -31.20
CA ASN A 13 13.84 18.92 -30.04
C ASN A 13 14.42 18.25 -28.78
N TYR A 14 14.53 16.91 -28.75
CA TYR A 14 15.07 16.15 -27.62
C TYR A 14 16.61 16.18 -27.55
N GLU A 15 17.29 16.39 -28.69
CA GLU A 15 18.75 16.53 -28.77
C GLU A 15 19.31 17.70 -27.95
N ARG A 16 18.44 18.63 -27.49
CA ARG A 16 18.84 19.88 -26.85
C ARG A 16 18.92 19.86 -25.31
N PHE A 17 18.39 18.84 -24.62
CA PHE A 17 18.03 19.00 -23.18
C PHE A 17 18.46 17.90 -22.18
N SER A 18 19.31 16.92 -22.50
CA SER A 18 19.77 15.95 -21.48
C SER A 18 21.29 15.67 -21.53
N CYS A 19 21.89 15.43 -20.35
CA CYS A 19 23.34 15.44 -20.09
C CYS A 19 24.10 14.14 -20.40
N ASP A 20 23.44 13.05 -20.82
CA ASP A 20 24.13 11.79 -21.15
C ASP A 20 23.83 11.34 -22.60
N LYS A 21 24.74 11.69 -23.50
CA LYS A 21 24.60 11.46 -24.95
C LYS A 21 24.57 9.98 -25.35
N HIS A 22 25.20 9.09 -24.56
CA HIS A 22 25.28 7.66 -24.88
C HIS A 22 23.97 6.94 -24.51
N LEU A 23 23.42 7.27 -23.34
CA LEU A 23 22.13 6.74 -22.88
C LEU A 23 20.98 7.21 -23.79
N GLN A 24 21.02 8.46 -24.25
CA GLN A 24 20.09 9.01 -25.24
C GLN A 24 20.12 8.27 -26.57
N LYS A 25 21.32 7.95 -27.08
CA LYS A 25 21.46 7.25 -28.37
C LYS A 25 20.79 5.87 -28.32
N ASN A 26 21.00 5.11 -27.26
CA ASN A 26 20.41 3.78 -27.10
C ASN A 26 18.88 3.84 -27.02
N TRP A 27 18.31 4.80 -26.29
CA TRP A 27 16.85 4.97 -26.21
C TRP A 27 16.24 5.41 -27.54
N MET A 28 16.93 6.30 -28.24
CA MET A 28 16.50 6.78 -29.55
C MET A 28 16.51 5.64 -30.58
N GLU A 29 17.48 4.72 -30.49
CA GLU A 29 17.50 3.52 -31.33
C GLU A 29 16.31 2.58 -31.06
N ILE A 30 15.92 2.40 -29.79
CA ILE A 30 14.73 1.62 -29.40
C ILE A 30 13.45 2.26 -29.96
N PHE A 31 13.27 3.57 -29.75
CA PHE A 31 12.08 4.24 -30.27
C PHE A 31 12.02 4.22 -31.80
N ASN A 32 13.16 4.40 -32.47
CA ASN A 32 13.23 4.30 -33.93
C ASN A 32 12.94 2.88 -34.46
N SER A 33 13.33 1.81 -33.76
CA SER A 33 12.97 0.45 -34.17
C SER A 33 11.47 0.20 -34.00
N ILE A 34 10.86 0.74 -32.93
CA ILE A 34 9.42 0.66 -32.68
C ILE A 34 8.63 1.41 -33.75
N LEU A 35 9.04 2.63 -34.11
CA LEU A 35 8.38 3.41 -35.18
C LEU A 35 8.45 2.72 -36.55
N LYS A 36 9.46 1.88 -36.78
CA LYS A 36 9.59 1.05 -37.98
C LYS A 36 8.88 -0.30 -37.87
N ALA A 37 8.21 -0.58 -36.75
CA ALA A 37 7.60 -1.87 -36.42
C ALA A 37 8.58 -3.06 -36.53
N ASP A 38 9.86 -2.83 -36.23
CA ASP A 38 10.92 -3.85 -36.26
C ASP A 38 10.99 -4.56 -34.89
N SER A 39 10.20 -5.61 -34.73
CA SER A 39 10.09 -6.35 -33.47
C SER A 39 11.39 -7.02 -33.04
N VAL A 40 12.14 -7.58 -34.00
CA VAL A 40 13.40 -8.28 -33.75
C VAL A 40 14.45 -7.31 -33.24
N LYS A 41 14.63 -6.18 -33.92
CA LYS A 41 15.58 -5.15 -33.46
C LYS A 41 15.14 -4.53 -32.15
N THR A 42 13.86 -4.28 -31.96
CA THR A 42 13.31 -3.76 -30.71
C THR A 42 13.64 -4.69 -29.54
N LYS A 43 13.39 -5.99 -29.69
CA LYS A 43 13.71 -6.98 -28.66
C LYS A 43 15.21 -7.02 -28.33
N LEU A 44 16.06 -7.07 -29.35
CA LEU A 44 17.53 -7.09 -29.17
C LEU A 44 18.04 -5.85 -28.42
N LEU A 45 17.48 -4.68 -28.70
CA LEU A 45 17.84 -3.45 -27.99
C LEU A 45 17.33 -3.45 -26.54
N LEU A 46 16.12 -3.97 -26.30
CA LEU A 46 15.57 -4.11 -24.95
C LEU A 46 16.34 -5.13 -24.10
N GLU A 47 16.90 -6.19 -24.69
CA GLU A 47 17.79 -7.15 -24.01
C GLU A 47 19.04 -6.49 -23.43
N LYS A 48 19.58 -5.47 -24.11
CA LYS A 48 20.76 -4.72 -23.63
C LYS A 48 20.42 -3.66 -22.59
N GLN A 49 19.14 -3.37 -22.39
CA GLN A 49 18.68 -2.28 -21.55
C GLN A 49 18.23 -2.78 -20.18
N SER A 50 18.69 -2.15 -19.10
CA SER A 50 18.33 -2.52 -17.71
C SER A 50 16.94 -2.01 -17.32
N ASP A 51 16.63 -0.76 -17.64
CA ASP A 51 15.35 -0.12 -17.33
C ASP A 51 14.34 -0.23 -18.49
N VAL A 52 13.22 -0.92 -18.25
CA VAL A 52 12.12 -1.14 -19.21
C VAL A 52 11.02 -0.08 -19.13
N ASN A 53 11.06 0.80 -18.12
CA ASN A 53 10.04 1.81 -17.84
C ASN A 53 10.39 3.20 -18.39
N ILE A 54 11.32 3.27 -19.33
CA ILE A 54 11.73 4.50 -20.01
C ILE A 54 10.54 5.18 -20.70
N LYS A 55 10.53 6.51 -20.68
CA LYS A 55 9.43 7.35 -21.19
C LYS A 55 9.92 8.35 -22.22
N THR A 56 9.09 8.62 -23.22
CA THR A 56 9.27 9.75 -24.14
C THR A 56 8.97 11.08 -23.43
N ASN A 57 9.24 12.21 -24.10
CA ASN A 57 8.80 13.54 -23.67
C ASN A 57 7.27 13.66 -23.49
N LEU A 58 6.48 12.83 -24.17
CA LEU A 58 5.02 12.74 -24.03
C LEU A 58 4.59 11.83 -22.88
N LYS A 59 5.50 11.47 -21.97
CA LYS A 59 5.31 10.48 -20.90
C LYS A 59 4.89 9.09 -21.40
N THR A 60 5.06 8.80 -22.69
CA THR A 60 4.69 7.52 -23.29
C THR A 60 5.77 6.48 -22.99
N THR A 61 5.39 5.35 -22.39
CA THR A 61 6.31 4.23 -22.13
C THR A 61 6.59 3.41 -23.40
N VAL A 62 7.62 2.58 -23.38
CA VAL A 62 7.88 1.59 -24.46
C VAL A 62 6.67 0.68 -24.67
N LEU A 63 6.06 0.22 -23.57
CA LEU A 63 4.90 -0.66 -23.59
C LEU A 63 3.69 0.00 -24.28
N MET A 64 3.44 1.29 -24.02
CA MET A 64 2.41 2.05 -24.75
C MET A 64 2.77 2.22 -26.22
N LEU A 65 4.04 2.49 -26.52
CA LEU A 65 4.48 2.83 -27.87
C LEU A 65 4.32 1.64 -28.83
N ILE A 66 4.64 0.42 -28.39
CA ILE A 66 4.42 -0.78 -29.23
C ILE A 66 2.93 -0.97 -29.56
N CYS A 67 2.03 -0.73 -28.62
CA CYS A 67 0.58 -0.82 -28.84
C CYS A 67 0.02 0.36 -29.67
N LYS A 68 0.73 1.50 -29.68
CA LYS A 68 0.30 2.72 -30.38
C LYS A 68 0.78 2.79 -31.84
N THR A 69 1.91 2.15 -32.17
CA THR A 69 2.61 2.38 -33.44
C THR A 69 2.63 1.18 -34.37
N PHE A 70 2.59 -0.05 -33.83
CA PHE A 70 2.61 -1.24 -34.66
C PHE A 70 1.29 -1.37 -35.45
N PRO A 71 1.32 -1.87 -36.70
CA PRO A 71 0.12 -2.12 -37.47
C PRO A 71 -0.67 -3.31 -36.91
N ALA A 72 -1.98 -3.35 -37.15
CA ALA A 72 -2.86 -4.43 -36.70
C ALA A 72 -2.39 -5.84 -37.16
N SER A 73 -1.76 -5.93 -38.33
CA SER A 73 -1.18 -7.16 -38.88
C SER A 73 -0.01 -7.74 -38.08
N LYS A 74 0.52 -6.98 -37.11
CA LYS A 74 1.68 -7.32 -36.29
C LYS A 74 1.31 -7.65 -34.84
N GLU A 75 0.07 -8.07 -34.58
CA GLU A 75 -0.41 -8.38 -33.23
C GLU A 75 0.49 -9.38 -32.48
N ASP A 76 0.97 -10.44 -33.13
CA ASP A 76 1.82 -11.45 -32.48
C ASP A 76 3.20 -10.90 -32.06
N ASP A 77 3.73 -9.96 -32.84
CA ASP A 77 4.97 -9.25 -32.52
C ASP A 77 4.76 -8.32 -31.31
N VAL A 78 3.63 -7.60 -31.29
CA VAL A 78 3.24 -6.74 -30.16
C VAL A 78 3.03 -7.56 -28.90
N TYR A 79 2.33 -8.69 -29.00
CA TYR A 79 2.09 -9.61 -27.88
C TYR A 79 3.40 -10.11 -27.28
N SER A 80 4.34 -10.54 -28.13
CA SER A 80 5.63 -11.06 -27.71
C SER A 80 6.49 -10.00 -27.01
N LEU A 81 6.51 -8.77 -27.54
CA LEU A 81 7.21 -7.64 -26.92
C LEU A 81 6.55 -7.20 -25.62
N ALA A 82 5.21 -7.13 -25.57
CA ALA A 82 4.46 -6.80 -24.38
C ALA A 82 4.72 -7.81 -23.26
N LEU A 83 4.63 -9.10 -23.56
CA LEU A 83 4.93 -10.17 -22.59
C LEU A 83 6.36 -10.07 -22.07
N TYR A 84 7.33 -9.81 -22.95
CA TYR A 84 8.72 -9.63 -22.55
C TYR A 84 8.92 -8.43 -21.62
N LEU A 85 8.31 -7.28 -21.93
CA LEU A 85 8.37 -6.08 -21.09
C LEU A 85 7.71 -6.30 -19.73
N LEU A 86 6.54 -6.93 -19.70
CA LEU A 86 5.79 -7.23 -18.48
C LEU A 86 6.57 -8.16 -17.55
N ASN A 87 7.17 -9.24 -18.09
CA ASN A 87 8.03 -10.15 -17.32
C ASN A 87 9.26 -9.45 -16.72
N ARG A 88 9.65 -8.28 -17.27
CA ARG A 88 10.74 -7.45 -16.76
C ARG A 88 10.29 -6.29 -15.88
N GLY A 89 9.03 -6.26 -15.47
CA GLY A 89 8.48 -5.25 -14.55
C GLY A 89 8.06 -3.95 -15.22
N ALA A 90 7.64 -4.00 -16.49
CA ALA A 90 7.04 -2.84 -17.14
C ALA A 90 5.73 -2.43 -16.44
N ASN A 91 5.60 -1.15 -16.10
CA ASN A 91 4.42 -0.59 -15.44
C ASN A 91 3.26 -0.44 -16.44
N VAL A 92 2.17 -1.16 -16.20
CA VAL A 92 0.96 -1.17 -17.04
C VAL A 92 0.03 0.01 -16.78
N ASP A 93 0.12 0.62 -15.60
CA ASP A 93 -0.82 1.64 -15.11
C ASP A 93 -0.36 3.07 -15.40
N GLU A 94 0.80 3.22 -16.05
CA GLU A 94 1.26 4.52 -16.51
C GLU A 94 0.24 5.18 -17.45
N VAL A 95 0.20 6.50 -17.44
CA VAL A 95 -0.60 7.32 -18.35
C VAL A 95 0.29 8.30 -19.11
N ASP A 96 0.02 8.46 -20.40
CA ASP A 96 0.66 9.51 -21.20
C ASP A 96 0.06 10.90 -20.92
N VAL A 97 0.55 11.94 -21.61
CA VAL A 97 0.03 13.31 -21.48
C VAL A 97 -1.45 13.46 -21.88
N PHE A 98 -2.03 12.49 -22.58
CA PHE A 98 -3.45 12.47 -22.96
C PHE A 98 -4.31 11.67 -21.96
N GLY A 99 -3.71 11.16 -20.88
CA GLY A 99 -4.39 10.30 -19.91
C GLY A 99 -4.62 8.86 -20.41
N LYS A 100 -3.97 8.45 -21.50
CA LYS A 100 -4.13 7.09 -22.07
C LYS A 100 -3.11 6.13 -21.50
N THR A 101 -3.59 4.98 -21.04
CA THR A 101 -2.76 3.83 -20.64
C THR A 101 -2.49 2.91 -21.84
N THR A 102 -1.63 1.89 -21.64
CA THR A 102 -1.36 0.87 -22.66
C THR A 102 -2.63 0.18 -23.18
N ILE A 103 -3.60 -0.10 -22.29
CA ILE A 103 -4.83 -0.82 -22.67
C ILE A 103 -5.70 -0.02 -23.65
N HIS A 104 -5.72 1.31 -23.53
CA HIS A 104 -6.46 2.19 -24.45
C HIS A 104 -5.91 2.08 -25.87
N TYR A 105 -4.60 1.90 -26.00
CA TYR A 105 -3.95 1.75 -27.30
C TYR A 105 -4.12 0.34 -27.87
N SER A 106 -4.05 -0.71 -27.05
CA SER A 106 -4.25 -2.08 -27.54
C SER A 106 -5.70 -2.30 -28.01
N GLU A 107 -6.68 -1.74 -27.31
CA GLU A 107 -8.08 -1.79 -27.73
C GLU A 107 -8.34 -0.98 -29.01
N SER A 108 -7.84 0.26 -29.10
CA SER A 108 -8.08 1.10 -30.28
C SER A 108 -7.51 0.51 -31.57
N HIS A 109 -6.45 -0.30 -31.48
CA HIS A 109 -5.81 -0.96 -32.61
C HIS A 109 -6.30 -2.40 -32.85
N GLY A 110 -7.19 -2.92 -32.00
CA GLY A 110 -7.76 -4.27 -32.15
C GLY A 110 -6.82 -5.41 -31.72
N PHE A 111 -5.81 -5.15 -30.89
CA PHE A 111 -4.86 -6.17 -30.38
C PHE A 111 -5.48 -7.02 -29.27
N SER A 112 -6.46 -7.87 -29.60
CA SER A 112 -7.24 -8.68 -28.65
C SER A 112 -6.36 -9.55 -27.74
N LYS A 113 -5.33 -10.22 -28.27
CA LYS A 113 -4.41 -11.06 -27.49
C LYS A 113 -3.64 -10.23 -26.47
N THR A 114 -3.12 -9.09 -26.89
CA THR A 114 -2.37 -8.16 -26.03
C THR A 114 -3.28 -7.52 -24.99
N THR A 115 -4.50 -7.11 -25.35
CA THR A 115 -5.48 -6.57 -24.39
C THR A 115 -5.81 -7.60 -23.30
N LYS A 116 -6.02 -8.87 -23.66
CA LYS A 116 -6.25 -9.94 -22.67
C LYS A 116 -5.06 -10.15 -21.74
N LEU A 117 -3.84 -10.09 -22.28
CA LEU A 117 -2.61 -10.17 -21.49
C LEU A 117 -2.47 -8.98 -20.53
N LEU A 118 -2.72 -7.76 -21.00
CA LEU A 118 -2.66 -6.57 -20.17
C LEU A 118 -3.71 -6.63 -19.06
N LEU A 119 -4.93 -7.06 -19.39
CA LEU A 119 -6.00 -7.21 -18.40
C LEU A 119 -5.63 -8.23 -17.32
N SER A 120 -5.02 -9.37 -17.67
CA SER A 120 -4.59 -10.35 -16.66
C SER A 120 -3.52 -9.77 -15.72
N TYR A 121 -2.56 -9.01 -16.25
CA TYR A 121 -1.53 -8.32 -15.46
C TYR A 121 -2.11 -7.20 -14.58
N THR A 122 -3.03 -6.38 -15.11
CA THR A 122 -3.71 -5.33 -14.35
C THR A 122 -4.58 -5.91 -13.23
N LEU A 123 -5.28 -7.03 -13.47
CA LEU A 123 -6.05 -7.73 -12.45
C LEU A 123 -5.17 -8.29 -11.34
N ILE A 124 -3.98 -8.80 -11.65
CA ILE A 124 -2.99 -9.22 -10.63
C ILE A 124 -2.52 -8.00 -9.81
N HIS A 125 -2.28 -6.86 -10.43
CA HIS A 125 -1.90 -5.63 -9.71
C HIS A 125 -3.03 -5.12 -8.80
N GLN A 126 -4.28 -5.12 -9.29
CA GLN A 126 -5.46 -4.78 -8.48
C GLN A 126 -5.71 -5.81 -7.36
N PHE A 127 -5.45 -7.09 -7.61
CA PHE A 127 -5.49 -8.13 -6.58
C PHE A 127 -4.43 -7.88 -5.51
N ASN A 128 -3.21 -7.47 -5.87
CA ASN A 128 -2.16 -7.10 -4.92
C ASN A 128 -2.53 -5.85 -4.10
N LEU A 129 -3.23 -4.87 -4.70
CA LEU A 129 -3.75 -3.71 -3.98
C LEU A 129 -4.87 -4.07 -3.00
N CYS A 130 -5.74 -5.04 -3.33
CA CYS A 130 -6.71 -5.62 -2.39
C CYS A 130 -6.06 -6.54 -1.34
N SER A 131 -4.98 -7.25 -1.69
CA SER A 131 -4.20 -8.14 -0.81
C SER A 131 -3.49 -7.38 0.31
N ASN A 132 -3.26 -6.07 0.16
CA ASN A 132 -2.68 -5.26 1.24
C ASN A 132 -3.56 -5.20 2.50
N ARG A 133 -4.89 -5.38 2.36
CA ARG A 133 -5.83 -5.53 3.49
C ARG A 133 -5.75 -6.87 4.20
N GLU A 134 -5.27 -7.92 3.54
CA GLU A 134 -5.14 -9.27 4.14
C GLU A 134 -3.74 -9.51 4.71
N THR A 135 -2.78 -8.64 4.37
CA THR A 135 -1.37 -8.81 4.73
C THR A 135 -0.87 -7.84 5.79
N THR A 136 -1.42 -6.62 5.88
CA THR A 136 -0.95 -5.61 6.83
C THR A 136 -1.65 -5.77 8.20
N PRO A 137 -0.94 -6.14 9.28
CA PRO A 137 -1.57 -6.33 10.57
C PRO A 137 -2.20 -5.03 11.09
N ALA A 138 -3.46 -5.11 11.50
CA ALA A 138 -4.16 -4.00 12.12
C ALA A 138 -5.34 -4.51 12.94
N PHE A 139 -5.57 -3.89 14.10
CA PHE A 139 -6.73 -4.18 14.92
C PHE A 139 -7.33 -2.89 15.49
N SER A 140 -8.62 -2.94 15.76
CA SER A 140 -9.32 -1.97 16.59
C SER A 140 -10.41 -2.71 17.36
N SER A 141 -10.40 -2.57 18.67
CA SER A 141 -11.37 -3.14 19.58
C SER A 141 -11.89 -2.06 20.52
N VAL A 142 -13.12 -2.26 20.97
CA VAL A 142 -13.84 -1.32 21.82
C VAL A 142 -14.46 -2.05 22.99
N LEU A 143 -14.64 -1.32 24.08
CA LEU A 143 -15.39 -1.79 25.23
C LEU A 143 -16.85 -1.30 25.08
N THR A 144 -17.82 -2.21 25.19
CA THR A 144 -19.25 -1.87 24.99
C THR A 144 -20.00 -1.61 26.30
N HIS A 145 -19.47 -2.07 27.43
CA HIS A 145 -20.06 -1.90 28.76
C HIS A 145 -18.96 -1.66 29.80
N ALA A 146 -19.31 -1.06 30.94
CA ALA A 146 -18.34 -0.85 32.01
C ALA A 146 -17.74 -2.17 32.50
N GLN A 147 -16.41 -2.20 32.65
CA GLN A 147 -15.66 -3.38 33.05
C GLN A 147 -14.95 -3.12 34.38
N SER A 148 -15.25 -3.92 35.40
CA SER A 148 -14.44 -3.96 36.63
C SER A 148 -13.21 -4.84 36.40
N VAL A 149 -12.03 -4.30 36.68
CA VAL A 149 -10.74 -4.94 36.39
C VAL A 149 -9.91 -4.95 37.65
N THR A 150 -9.31 -6.10 37.99
CA THR A 150 -8.44 -6.23 39.16
C THR A 150 -7.03 -5.69 38.86
N ALA A 151 -6.24 -5.49 39.92
CA ALA A 151 -4.85 -5.05 39.77
C ALA A 151 -4.04 -5.98 38.85
N ASN A 152 -3.30 -5.39 37.91
CA ASN A 152 -2.47 -6.02 36.88
C ASN A 152 -3.22 -6.86 35.82
N ALA A 153 -4.56 -6.97 35.91
CA ALA A 153 -5.33 -7.62 34.85
C ALA A 153 -5.38 -6.75 33.59
N ALA A 154 -5.34 -7.40 32.43
CA ALA A 154 -5.54 -6.76 31.15
C ALA A 154 -7.02 -6.37 30.97
N ILE A 155 -7.25 -5.17 30.42
CA ILE A 155 -8.58 -4.71 30.03
C ILE A 155 -9.00 -5.47 28.79
N LYS A 156 -10.22 -6.01 28.79
CA LYS A 156 -10.74 -6.81 27.68
C LYS A 156 -11.75 -5.95 26.93
N PHE A 157 -11.31 -5.35 25.83
CA PHE A 157 -12.19 -4.63 24.92
C PHE A 157 -13.02 -5.67 24.18
N ASP A 158 -14.29 -5.78 24.56
CA ASP A 158 -15.19 -6.92 24.35
C ASP A 158 -15.80 -7.00 22.94
N ARG A 159 -15.52 -6.03 22.07
CA ARG A 159 -15.96 -6.05 20.67
C ARG A 159 -14.84 -5.67 19.73
N VAL A 160 -14.54 -6.55 18.78
CA VAL A 160 -13.64 -6.26 17.65
C VAL A 160 -14.38 -5.47 16.58
N VAL A 161 -13.78 -4.36 16.15
CA VAL A 161 -14.19 -3.60 14.95
C VAL A 161 -13.43 -4.11 13.73
N VAL A 162 -12.12 -4.33 13.86
CA VAL A 162 -11.25 -4.93 12.84
C VAL A 162 -10.14 -5.72 13.52
N ASN A 163 -9.69 -6.83 12.93
CA ASN A 163 -8.59 -7.66 13.43
C ASN A 163 -7.87 -8.39 12.28
N ILE A 164 -7.24 -7.63 11.39
CA ILE A 164 -6.46 -8.18 10.27
C ILE A 164 -5.23 -8.90 10.84
N LYS A 165 -5.00 -10.13 10.39
CA LYS A 165 -3.96 -11.07 10.90
C LYS A 165 -4.20 -11.55 12.34
N ASP A 166 -5.42 -11.40 12.85
CA ASP A 166 -5.88 -12.00 14.12
C ASP A 166 -4.97 -11.74 15.33
N GLY A 167 -4.30 -10.59 15.36
CA GLY A 167 -3.34 -10.25 16.43
C GLY A 167 -4.01 -9.95 17.77
N TYR A 168 -5.23 -9.40 17.79
CA TYR A 168 -5.94 -9.10 19.03
C TYR A 168 -6.83 -10.26 19.48
N ASP A 169 -6.69 -10.67 20.74
CA ASP A 169 -7.50 -11.72 21.36
C ASP A 169 -8.50 -11.12 22.37
N LEU A 170 -9.80 -11.30 22.07
CA LEU A 170 -10.91 -10.82 22.88
C LEU A 170 -10.97 -11.45 24.28
N THR A 171 -10.51 -12.69 24.42
CA THR A 171 -10.60 -13.43 25.68
C THR A 171 -9.57 -12.96 26.68
N THR A 172 -8.40 -12.51 26.19
CA THR A 172 -7.27 -12.05 27.01
C THR A 172 -7.14 -10.53 27.05
N GLY A 173 -7.63 -9.80 26.06
CA GLY A 173 -7.46 -8.34 25.93
C GLY A 173 -6.05 -7.95 25.45
N ILE A 174 -5.33 -8.89 24.81
CA ILE A 174 -3.93 -8.74 24.43
C ILE A 174 -3.81 -8.72 22.91
N PHE A 175 -3.04 -7.77 22.40
CA PHE A 175 -2.54 -7.81 21.03
C PHE A 175 -1.21 -8.55 20.98
N THR A 176 -1.07 -9.56 20.13
CA THR A 176 0.17 -10.26 19.84
C THR A 176 0.59 -9.89 18.42
N ALA A 177 1.79 -9.33 18.26
CA ALA A 177 2.31 -8.88 16.97
C ALA A 177 2.39 -10.07 15.98
N PRO A 178 1.61 -10.07 14.88
CA PRO A 178 1.60 -11.17 13.92
C PRO A 178 2.83 -11.21 13.00
N SER A 179 3.61 -10.13 12.98
CA SER A 179 4.82 -9.99 12.19
C SER A 179 5.74 -8.98 12.87
N PHE A 180 7.02 -8.95 12.47
CA PHE A 180 7.92 -7.88 12.87
C PHE A 180 7.57 -6.55 12.19
N GLY A 181 7.97 -5.44 12.80
CA GLY A 181 7.92 -4.11 12.20
C GLY A 181 7.55 -3.01 13.20
N VAL A 182 7.38 -1.80 12.67
CA VAL A 182 7.04 -0.61 13.46
C VAL A 182 5.53 -0.41 13.49
N PHE A 183 4.94 -0.46 14.67
CA PHE A 183 3.50 -0.34 14.91
C PHE A 183 3.13 0.96 15.59
N HIS A 184 2.05 1.60 15.16
CA HIS A 184 1.35 2.58 15.99
C HIS A 184 0.37 1.83 16.90
N ILE A 185 0.44 2.06 18.21
CA ILE A 185 -0.50 1.54 19.20
C ILE A 185 -1.16 2.70 19.93
N SER A 186 -2.49 2.64 20.06
CA SER A 186 -3.30 3.66 20.74
C SER A 186 -4.31 3.01 21.66
N SER A 187 -4.50 3.57 22.86
CA SER A 187 -5.65 3.24 23.70
C SER A 187 -6.23 4.47 24.33
N THR A 188 -7.56 4.54 24.30
CA THR A 188 -8.37 5.51 24.99
C THR A 188 -9.17 4.80 26.07
N VAL A 189 -9.16 5.32 27.30
CA VAL A 189 -9.99 4.80 28.39
C VAL A 189 -10.70 5.93 29.11
N MET A 190 -11.90 5.63 29.60
CA MET A 190 -12.70 6.51 30.45
C MET A 190 -12.87 5.90 31.84
N ASN A 191 -12.81 6.71 32.90
CA ASN A 191 -13.17 6.26 34.25
C ASN A 191 -14.69 6.25 34.45
N SER A 192 -15.17 5.51 35.45
CA SER A 192 -16.53 5.72 35.94
C SER A 192 -16.63 7.04 36.70
N GLU A 193 -17.82 7.63 36.72
CA GLU A 193 -18.10 8.88 37.40
C GLU A 193 -17.55 8.91 38.84
N GLY A 194 -16.69 9.90 39.11
CA GLY A 194 -16.08 10.08 40.43
C GLY A 194 -15.09 8.99 40.87
N GLN A 195 -14.79 8.02 40.01
CA GLN A 195 -13.86 6.93 40.31
C GLN A 195 -12.48 7.22 39.74
N ARG A 196 -11.44 6.82 40.47
CA ARG A 196 -10.07 6.83 39.93
C ARG A 196 -9.91 5.71 38.90
N LEU A 197 -9.18 5.98 37.83
CA LEU A 197 -8.70 4.95 36.90
C LEU A 197 -7.22 5.17 36.62
N CYS A 198 -6.42 4.14 36.87
CA CYS A 198 -5.02 4.16 36.45
C CYS A 198 -4.68 2.89 35.69
N VAL A 199 -4.28 3.07 34.43
CA VAL A 199 -3.95 1.98 33.52
C VAL A 199 -2.58 2.22 32.91
N SER A 200 -1.97 1.19 32.35
CA SER A 200 -0.71 1.34 31.65
C SER A 200 -0.64 0.42 30.45
N LEU A 201 0.00 0.92 29.39
CA LEU A 201 0.38 0.11 28.25
C LEU A 201 1.65 -0.66 28.60
N TYR A 202 1.60 -1.97 28.42
CA TYR A 202 2.73 -2.87 28.58
C TYR A 202 3.12 -3.45 27.22
N LEU A 203 4.42 -3.44 26.94
CA LEU A 203 5.05 -4.30 25.94
C LEU A 203 5.70 -5.47 26.69
N ASN A 204 5.18 -6.67 26.46
CA ASN A 204 5.46 -7.87 27.22
C ASN A 204 5.25 -7.62 28.73
N TYR A 205 6.34 -7.58 29.50
CA TYR A 205 6.32 -7.33 30.95
C TYR A 205 6.80 -5.91 31.30
N VAL A 206 7.17 -5.10 30.31
CA VAL A 206 7.72 -3.76 30.50
C VAL A 206 6.61 -2.72 30.33
N LYS A 207 6.42 -1.89 31.35
CA LYS A 207 5.50 -0.77 31.32
C LYS A 207 6.08 0.34 30.45
N MET A 208 5.36 0.72 29.39
CA MET A 208 5.82 1.73 28.43
C MET A 208 5.31 3.12 28.78
N THR A 209 4.02 3.23 29.12
CA THR A 209 3.35 4.51 29.41
C THR A 209 2.10 4.28 30.26
N SER A 210 1.61 5.34 30.92
CA SER A 210 0.51 5.27 31.87
C SER A 210 -0.52 6.36 31.61
N ILE A 211 -1.78 6.02 31.88
CA ILE A 211 -2.88 6.98 31.99
C ILE A 211 -3.27 7.03 33.46
N TRP A 212 -3.41 8.25 33.99
CA TRP A 212 -3.86 8.50 35.35
C TRP A 212 -5.06 9.47 35.29
N LEU A 213 -6.24 8.96 35.62
CA LEU A 213 -7.47 9.72 35.73
C LEU A 213 -7.83 9.85 37.20
N SER A 214 -7.92 11.09 37.68
CA SER A 214 -8.10 11.37 39.10
C SER A 214 -9.57 11.26 39.48
N PRO A 215 -9.89 10.94 40.73
CA PRO A 215 -11.25 11.03 41.21
C PRO A 215 -11.60 12.51 41.39
N ALA A 216 -12.43 13.06 40.50
CA ALA A 216 -13.06 14.37 40.67
C ALA A 216 -14.55 14.17 40.95
N SER A 217 -15.15 15.03 41.79
CA SER A 217 -16.57 14.88 42.16
C SER A 217 -17.46 15.00 40.93
N GLN A 218 -18.21 13.94 40.61
CA GLN A 218 -19.26 13.89 39.58
C GLN A 218 -18.81 14.12 38.13
N THR A 219 -17.56 13.79 37.78
CA THR A 219 -17.08 13.91 36.39
C THR A 219 -16.59 12.59 35.81
N TYR A 220 -16.73 12.48 34.49
CA TYR A 220 -16.03 11.51 33.65
C TYR A 220 -14.77 12.17 33.08
N GLU A 221 -13.65 11.47 33.18
CA GLU A 221 -12.38 11.81 32.57
C GLU A 221 -12.04 10.75 31.53
N MET A 222 -11.39 11.18 30.45
CA MET A 222 -10.89 10.31 29.39
C MET A 222 -9.41 10.59 29.19
N GLY A 223 -8.63 9.53 29.02
CA GLY A 223 -7.22 9.63 28.67
C GLY A 223 -6.90 8.78 27.46
N THR A 224 -6.05 9.28 26.58
CA THR A 224 -5.51 8.54 25.45
C THR A 224 -4.00 8.43 25.60
N THR A 225 -3.45 7.27 25.25
CA THR A 225 -2.01 7.08 25.09
C THR A 225 -1.72 6.56 23.69
N ASN A 226 -0.67 7.09 23.06
CA ASN A 226 -0.22 6.72 21.73
C ASN A 226 1.28 6.40 21.81
N MET A 227 1.70 5.30 21.19
CA MET A 227 3.08 4.86 21.12
C MET A 227 3.40 4.34 19.72
N VAL A 228 4.60 4.66 19.23
CA VAL A 228 5.19 3.97 18.08
C VAL A 228 6.19 2.96 18.64
N LEU A 229 5.99 1.67 18.35
CA LEU A 229 6.76 0.57 18.91
C LEU A 229 7.37 -0.26 17.79
N ASP A 230 8.66 -0.56 17.89
CA ASP A 230 9.32 -1.58 17.08
C ASP A 230 9.05 -2.95 17.73
N LEU A 231 8.23 -3.77 17.08
CA LEU A 231 7.74 -5.05 17.60
C LEU A 231 8.34 -6.20 16.81
N LYS A 232 8.66 -7.29 17.52
CA LYS A 232 8.96 -8.59 16.91
C LYS A 232 7.69 -9.43 16.83
N GLU A 233 7.68 -10.38 15.90
CA GLU A 233 6.62 -11.39 15.87
C GLU A 233 6.52 -12.10 17.23
N GLY A 234 5.31 -12.17 17.77
CA GLY A 234 5.02 -12.75 19.09
C GLY A 234 5.12 -11.78 20.28
N ASP A 235 5.59 -10.54 20.09
CA ASP A 235 5.55 -9.52 21.15
C ASP A 235 4.10 -9.20 21.55
N LYS A 236 3.86 -9.03 22.86
CA LYS A 236 2.53 -8.83 23.41
C LYS A 236 2.33 -7.42 23.90
N VAL A 237 1.32 -6.73 23.40
CA VAL A 237 0.91 -5.40 23.85
C VAL A 237 -0.43 -5.47 24.56
N SER A 238 -0.52 -4.88 25.74
CA SER A 238 -1.75 -4.91 26.55
C SER A 238 -1.93 -3.63 27.36
N ILE A 239 -3.18 -3.27 27.62
CA ILE A 239 -3.54 -2.22 28.58
C ILE A 239 -3.91 -2.90 29.89
N ARG A 240 -3.18 -2.64 30.96
CA ARG A 240 -3.36 -3.30 32.26
C ARG A 240 -3.73 -2.30 33.32
N SER A 241 -4.66 -2.69 34.19
CA SER A 241 -5.05 -1.88 35.34
C SER A 241 -3.95 -1.86 36.38
N ARG A 242 -3.63 -0.69 36.97
CA ARG A 242 -2.64 -0.57 38.06
C ARG A 242 -3.21 -0.86 39.46
N GLY A 243 -4.52 -1.09 39.55
CA GLY A 243 -5.25 -1.37 40.77
C GLY A 243 -6.59 -2.01 40.44
N SER A 244 -7.45 -2.20 41.43
CA SER A 244 -8.83 -2.59 41.17
C SER A 244 -9.65 -1.35 40.81
N TYR A 245 -10.04 -1.22 39.54
CA TYR A 245 -10.75 -0.05 39.00
C TYR A 245 -11.86 -0.46 38.05
N THR A 246 -12.76 0.48 37.74
CA THR A 246 -13.76 0.32 36.69
C THR A 246 -13.39 1.16 35.48
N VAL A 247 -13.28 0.51 34.33
CA VAL A 247 -13.14 1.14 33.02
C VAL A 247 -14.54 1.36 32.48
N HIS A 248 -14.90 2.61 32.20
CA HIS A 248 -16.24 2.95 31.75
C HIS A 248 -16.37 2.83 30.24
N SER A 249 -17.51 2.29 29.82
CA SER A 249 -18.05 2.43 28.48
C SER A 249 -19.55 2.08 28.51
N ASN A 250 -20.26 2.47 27.46
CA ASN A 250 -21.68 2.14 27.25
C ASN A 250 -21.99 2.13 25.74
N ARG A 251 -23.25 2.27 25.36
CA ARG A 251 -23.69 2.30 23.94
C ARG A 251 -23.00 3.39 23.10
N ASN A 252 -22.42 4.41 23.73
CA ASN A 252 -21.68 5.49 23.07
C ASN A 252 -20.19 5.18 22.83
N ILE A 253 -19.68 4.05 23.35
CA ILE A 253 -18.32 3.54 23.10
C ILE A 253 -17.21 4.55 23.45
N TYR A 254 -16.87 4.65 24.74
CA TYR A 254 -15.89 5.63 25.23
C TYR A 254 -14.46 5.10 25.34
N SER A 255 -14.29 3.78 25.41
CA SER A 255 -12.99 3.14 25.61
C SER A 255 -12.62 2.23 24.44
N SER A 256 -11.41 2.36 23.92
CA SER A 256 -10.90 1.64 22.75
C SER A 256 -9.42 1.27 22.86
N PHE A 257 -9.03 0.28 22.07
CA PHE A 257 -7.65 -0.14 21.90
C PHE A 257 -7.42 -0.53 20.43
N SER A 258 -6.40 0.05 19.82
CA SER A 258 -6.15 -0.08 18.40
C SER A 258 -4.66 -0.13 18.11
N GLY A 259 -4.30 -0.76 17.00
CA GLY A 259 -2.94 -0.71 16.50
C GLY A 259 -2.85 -1.14 15.04
N TYR A 260 -1.83 -0.66 14.35
CA TYR A 260 -1.58 -1.01 12.95
C TYR A 260 -0.09 -0.91 12.61
N LEU A 261 0.36 -1.75 11.68
CA LEU A 261 1.71 -1.71 11.13
C LEU A 261 1.88 -0.46 10.26
N ILE A 262 2.94 0.31 10.52
CA ILE A 262 3.33 1.48 9.73
C ILE A 262 4.33 1.08 8.65
N MET A 263 5.35 0.30 9.01
CA MET A 263 6.39 -0.17 8.12
C MET A 263 7.02 -1.46 8.64
N ASN A 264 7.45 -2.32 7.71
CA ASN A 264 8.22 -3.53 7.95
C ASN A 264 9.67 -3.35 7.51
#